data_AF-A0A433IIP9-F1
#
_entry.id   AF-A0A433IIP9-F1
#
_cell.length_a   1.000
_cell.length_b   1.000
_cell.length_c   1.000
_cell.angle_alpha   90.00
_cell.angle_beta   90.00
_cell.angle_gamma   90.00
#
_symmetry.space_group_name_H-M   'P 1'
#
loop_
_entity.id
_entity.type
_entity.pdbx_description
1 polymer ?
#
loop_
_entity_poly.entity_id
_entity_poly.type
_entity_poly.pdbx_seq_one_letter_code
_entity_poly.pdbx_strand_id
1 'polypeptide(L)'
;GSQTIEFDIIHVCRKRTEEPKPVSWGRMRREVMADVRQLQAMLENHAKEGLPAADIQVIRRGKALEYFSRHYGKVYVDEGRTISVKDALVGINQLIDEDADKGKEPPPVNAEPMTRQFLRTFGAATEMKRDQLQKFLRGTITTPDDFVQRGWCREEKKVFTRTNPLDFARDWSGKHRRRLTADLDQALVLIGACFDGSGINASDTLKNDHFKPHVALKSLLDWLQKNGPDQATRNAASRAVSIFTTWQASQAPKPQQGSLFDDDGEYA
;
A
#
# COMPACT_ATOMS: atom_id res chain seq x y z
N GLY A 1 17.33 10.75 -40.92
CA GLY A 1 16.34 10.23 -39.97
C GLY A 1 16.65 8.79 -39.71
N SER A 2 17.21 8.47 -38.56
CA SER A 2 17.67 7.11 -38.23
C SER A 2 16.82 6.54 -37.11
N GLN A 3 16.04 5.52 -37.48
CA GLN A 3 15.46 4.46 -36.66
C GLN A 3 15.48 4.71 -35.15
N THR A 4 14.33 5.21 -34.70
CA THR A 4 13.85 5.41 -33.34
C THR A 4 13.96 4.14 -32.51
N ILE A 5 15.09 3.96 -31.81
CA ILE A 5 15.15 3.07 -30.65
C ILE A 5 14.76 3.93 -29.45
N GLU A 6 13.56 3.70 -28.94
CA GLU A 6 13.09 4.29 -27.70
C GLU A 6 13.57 3.42 -26.54
N PHE A 7 14.31 4.02 -25.60
CA PHE A 7 14.78 3.34 -24.41
C PHE A 7 13.98 3.84 -23.21
N ASP A 8 13.27 2.94 -22.53
CA ASP A 8 12.55 3.28 -21.31
C ASP A 8 13.50 3.67 -20.17
N ILE A 9 14.64 2.98 -20.05
CA ILE A 9 15.65 3.21 -19.01
C ILE A 9 17.05 2.90 -19.57
N ILE A 10 18.01 3.79 -19.32
CA ILE A 10 19.43 3.56 -19.55
C ILE A 10 20.15 3.51 -18.20
N HIS A 11 20.76 2.37 -17.87
CA HIS A 11 21.61 2.25 -16.71
C HIS A 11 23.08 2.41 -17.10
N VAL A 12 23.75 3.44 -16.56
CA VAL A 12 25.15 3.73 -16.86
C VAL A 12 26.01 3.39 -15.64
N CYS A 13 26.70 2.24 -15.69
CA CYS A 13 27.71 1.90 -14.70
C CYS A 13 29.07 2.49 -15.11
N ARG A 14 29.63 3.39 -14.31
CA ARG A 14 30.99 3.90 -14.53
C ARG A 14 31.97 3.17 -13.62
N LYS A 15 33.15 2.83 -14.15
CA LYS A 15 34.24 2.31 -13.32
C LYS A 15 34.69 3.39 -12.34
N ARG A 16 34.89 3.02 -11.08
CA ARG A 16 35.40 3.93 -10.06
C ARG A 16 36.84 4.31 -10.37
N THR A 17 37.15 5.60 -10.28
CA THR A 17 38.49 6.16 -10.43
C THR A 17 39.11 6.58 -9.10
N GLU A 18 38.29 6.74 -8.06
CA GLU A 18 38.69 7.22 -6.73
C GLU A 18 38.33 6.20 -5.64
N GLU A 19 39.03 6.26 -4.51
CA GLU A 19 38.69 5.46 -3.34
C GLU A 19 37.39 5.95 -2.67
N PRO A 20 36.49 5.02 -2.25
CA PRO A 20 35.28 5.39 -1.55
C PRO A 20 35.58 6.14 -0.26
N LYS A 21 34.81 7.21 0.02
CA LYS A 21 34.84 7.91 1.30
C LYS A 21 33.78 7.33 2.25
N PRO A 22 34.02 7.27 3.57
CA PRO A 22 33.00 6.83 4.51
C PRO A 22 31.83 7.80 4.56
N VAL A 23 30.59 7.28 4.61
CA VAL A 23 29.38 8.07 4.75
C VAL A 23 28.38 7.35 5.66
N SER A 24 27.64 8.11 6.47
CA SER A 24 26.53 7.55 7.23
C SER A 24 25.29 7.39 6.34
N TRP A 25 24.49 6.37 6.61
CA TRP A 25 23.22 6.12 5.93
C TRP A 25 22.28 7.33 5.99
N GLY A 26 22.17 7.97 7.16
CA GLY A 26 21.35 9.16 7.35
C GLY A 26 21.84 10.38 6.54
N ARG A 27 23.14 10.50 6.28
CA ARG A 27 23.68 11.54 5.39
C ARG A 27 23.37 11.22 3.93
N MET A 28 23.64 9.98 3.50
CA MET A 28 23.29 9.50 2.16
C MET A 28 21.80 9.74 1.85
N ARG A 29 20.90 9.41 2.78
CA ARG A 29 19.45 9.64 2.63
C ARG A 29 19.13 11.10 2.31
N ARG A 30 19.75 12.05 3.02
CA ARG A 30 19.50 13.49 2.79
C ARG A 30 20.04 13.96 1.45
N GLU A 31 21.24 13.53 1.06
CA GLU A 31 21.86 13.93 -0.21
C GLU A 31 21.09 13.38 -1.42
N VAL A 32 20.71 12.09 -1.39
CA VAL A 32 19.88 11.48 -2.44
C VAL A 32 18.55 12.22 -2.61
N MET A 33 17.88 12.57 -1.51
CA MET A 33 16.60 13.28 -1.57
C MET A 33 16.74 14.71 -2.11
N ALA A 34 17.84 15.40 -1.81
CA ALA A 34 18.12 16.72 -2.34
C ALA A 34 18.35 16.67 -3.87
N ASP A 35 19.20 15.75 -4.33
CA ASP A 35 19.51 15.55 -5.75
C ASP A 35 18.26 15.24 -6.57
N VAL A 36 17.40 14.36 -6.04
CA VAL A 36 16.12 14.01 -6.66
C VAL A 36 15.23 15.23 -6.84
N ARG A 37 15.07 16.04 -5.78
CA ARG A 37 14.21 17.23 -5.84
C ARG A 37 14.74 18.25 -6.84
N GLN A 38 16.06 18.43 -6.89
CA GLN A 38 16.70 19.29 -7.87
C GLN A 38 16.47 18.79 -9.31
N LEU A 39 16.62 17.49 -9.55
CA LEU A 39 16.34 16.89 -10.86
C LEU A 39 14.87 17.01 -11.24
N GLN A 40 13.96 16.73 -10.31
CA GLN A 40 12.52 16.84 -10.56
C GLN A 40 12.16 18.28 -10.96
N ALA A 41 12.63 19.28 -10.21
CA ALA A 41 12.41 20.69 -10.53
C ALA A 41 12.97 21.07 -11.91
N MET A 42 14.15 20.56 -12.27
CA MET A 42 14.74 20.78 -13.60
C MET A 42 13.86 20.16 -14.70
N LEU A 43 13.41 18.92 -14.53
CA LEU A 43 12.65 18.19 -15.54
C LEU A 43 11.23 18.73 -15.74
N GLU A 44 10.57 19.13 -14.65
CA GLU A 44 9.25 19.77 -14.68
C GLU A 44 9.28 21.14 -15.38
N ASN A 45 10.36 21.91 -15.24
CA ASN A 45 10.52 23.18 -15.95
C ASN A 45 10.67 23.01 -17.47
N HIS A 46 11.08 21.84 -17.95
CA HIS A 46 11.29 21.55 -19.38
C HIS A 46 10.13 20.77 -20.03
N ALA A 47 9.30 20.08 -19.25
CA ALA A 47 8.19 19.27 -19.75
C ALA A 47 6.84 19.97 -19.51
N LYS A 48 6.05 20.19 -20.56
CA LYS A 48 4.69 20.78 -20.47
C LYS A 48 3.73 20.04 -19.54
N GLU A 49 3.92 18.73 -19.37
CA GLU A 49 3.05 17.85 -18.56
C GLU A 49 3.75 17.27 -17.31
N GLY A 50 4.99 17.68 -17.02
CA GLY A 50 5.81 17.07 -15.97
C GLY A 50 6.17 15.60 -16.24
N LEU A 51 6.87 14.96 -15.30
CA LEU A 51 7.19 13.53 -15.39
C LEU A 51 6.15 12.69 -14.64
N PRO A 52 5.74 11.52 -15.18
CA PRO A 52 4.89 10.59 -14.45
C PRO A 52 5.52 10.14 -13.12
N ALA A 53 4.67 9.90 -12.12
CA ALA A 53 5.13 9.55 -10.77
C ALA A 53 5.98 8.25 -10.73
N ALA A 54 5.66 7.27 -11.56
CA ALA A 54 6.45 6.03 -11.63
C ALA A 54 7.85 6.28 -12.22
N ASP A 55 7.96 7.19 -13.19
CA ASP A 55 9.25 7.59 -13.78
C ASP A 55 10.10 8.36 -12.79
N ILE A 56 9.48 9.24 -11.99
CA ILE A 56 10.13 9.94 -10.89
C ILE A 56 10.69 8.92 -9.88
N GLN A 57 9.94 7.87 -9.52
CA GLN A 57 10.45 6.81 -8.63
C GLN A 57 11.64 6.05 -9.24
N VAL A 58 11.63 5.78 -10.54
CA VAL A 58 12.76 5.14 -11.24
C VAL A 58 14.00 6.03 -11.16
N ILE A 59 13.86 7.34 -11.41
CA ILE A 59 14.96 8.31 -11.31
C ILE A 59 15.49 8.36 -9.87
N ARG A 60 14.59 8.40 -8.87
CA ARG A 60 14.93 8.36 -7.44
C ARG A 60 15.79 7.14 -7.09
N ARG A 61 15.36 5.96 -7.54
CA ARG A 61 16.11 4.70 -7.32
C ARG A 61 17.46 4.72 -8.01
N GLY A 62 17.51 5.21 -9.25
CA GLY A 62 18.76 5.38 -9.99
C GLY A 62 19.75 6.28 -9.25
N LYS A 63 19.30 7.42 -8.73
CA LYS A 63 20.14 8.35 -7.96
C LYS A 63 20.59 7.79 -6.62
N ALA A 64 19.71 7.11 -5.92
CA ALA A 64 20.05 6.45 -4.67
C ALA A 64 21.13 5.38 -4.89
N LEU A 65 21.02 4.59 -5.95
CA LEU A 65 22.01 3.58 -6.32
C LEU A 65 23.32 4.18 -6.81
N GLU A 66 23.26 5.25 -7.60
CA GLU A 66 24.44 6.00 -8.03
C GLU A 66 25.22 6.50 -6.80
N TYR A 67 24.54 7.18 -5.87
CA TYR A 67 25.15 7.67 -4.64
C TYR A 67 25.73 6.52 -3.80
N PHE A 68 24.95 5.44 -3.59
CA PHE A 68 25.42 4.25 -2.88
C PHE A 68 26.71 3.68 -3.48
N SER A 69 26.76 3.59 -4.81
CA SER A 69 27.89 3.00 -5.54
C SER A 69 29.21 3.78 -5.34
N ARG A 70 29.14 5.11 -5.18
CA ARG A 70 30.30 5.97 -4.88
C ARG A 70 30.93 5.64 -3.53
N HIS A 71 30.11 5.21 -2.57
CA HIS A 71 30.50 4.90 -1.19
C HIS A 71 30.51 3.40 -0.89
N TYR A 72 30.39 2.54 -1.92
CA TYR A 72 30.25 1.10 -1.76
C TYR A 72 31.34 0.51 -0.85
N GLY A 73 30.90 -0.25 0.17
CA GLY A 73 31.77 -0.84 1.19
C GLY A 73 32.14 0.10 2.36
N LYS A 74 31.72 1.38 2.31
CA LYS A 74 31.96 2.37 3.37
C LYS A 74 30.70 3.19 3.72
N VAL A 75 29.51 2.58 3.56
CA VAL A 75 28.23 3.16 4.02
C VAL A 75 27.86 2.52 5.36
N TYR A 76 27.73 3.33 6.41
CA TYR A 76 27.54 2.87 7.79
C TYR A 76 26.16 3.23 8.33
N VAL A 77 25.50 2.27 9.00
CA VAL A 77 24.24 2.51 9.72
C VAL A 77 24.54 2.95 11.15
N ASP A 78 25.41 2.19 11.82
CA ASP A 78 25.91 2.43 13.19
C ASP A 78 27.45 2.32 13.20
N GLU A 79 28.10 2.70 14.30
CA GLU A 79 29.55 2.59 14.46
C GLU A 79 30.04 1.17 14.13
N GLY A 80 30.89 1.05 13.10
CA GLY A 80 31.47 -0.21 12.65
C GLY A 80 30.56 -1.12 11.82
N ARG A 81 29.27 -0.81 11.65
CA ARG A 81 28.35 -1.64 10.86
C ARG A 81 28.12 -1.08 9.46
N THR A 82 28.79 -1.68 8.47
CA THR A 82 28.54 -1.41 7.05
C THR A 82 27.25 -2.06 6.58
N ILE A 83 26.50 -1.38 5.71
CA ILE A 83 25.28 -1.93 5.09
C ILE A 83 25.62 -2.81 3.87
N SER A 84 24.92 -3.93 3.71
CA SER A 84 25.04 -4.79 2.52
C SER A 84 24.31 -4.18 1.33
N VAL A 85 24.58 -4.65 0.10
CA VAL A 85 23.82 -4.23 -1.10
C VAL A 85 22.33 -4.55 -0.95
N LYS A 86 22.01 -5.73 -0.40
CA LYS A 86 20.64 -6.18 -0.23
C LYS A 86 19.88 -5.27 0.74
N ASP A 87 20.50 -4.95 1.88
CA ASP A 87 19.88 -4.08 2.89
C ASP A 87 19.79 -2.64 2.39
N ALA A 88 20.79 -2.17 1.63
CA ALA A 88 20.75 -0.86 0.99
C ALA A 88 19.61 -0.76 -0.03
N LEU A 89 19.38 -1.79 -0.84
CA LEU A 89 18.26 -1.82 -1.79
C LEU A 89 16.90 -1.73 -1.08
N VAL A 90 16.72 -2.48 0.01
CA VAL A 90 15.50 -2.42 0.82
C VAL A 90 15.32 -1.03 1.42
N GLY A 91 16.38 -0.46 2.01
CA GLY A 91 16.34 0.87 2.60
C GLY A 91 16.10 1.99 1.57
N ILE A 92 16.67 1.86 0.36
CA ILE A 92 16.43 2.78 -0.76
C ILE A 92 14.96 2.74 -1.16
N ASN A 93 14.37 1.56 -1.36
CA ASN A 93 12.96 1.45 -1.74
C ASN A 93 12.04 2.04 -0.66
N GLN A 94 12.31 1.77 0.63
CA GLN A 94 11.56 2.37 1.73
C GLN A 94 11.64 3.91 1.72
N LEU A 95 12.84 4.47 1.54
CA LEU A 95 13.05 5.91 1.46
C LEU A 95 12.29 6.56 0.31
N ILE A 96 12.25 5.89 -0.84
CA ILE A 96 11.54 6.37 -2.03
C ILE A 96 10.03 6.37 -1.80
N ASP A 97 9.51 5.29 -1.21
CA ASP A 97 8.09 5.16 -0.87
C ASP A 97 7.67 6.23 0.16
N GLU A 98 8.47 6.44 1.22
CA GLU A 98 8.19 7.43 2.27
C GLU A 98 8.09 8.88 1.73
N ASP A 99 8.96 9.28 0.78
CA ASP A 99 8.87 10.62 0.21
C ASP A 99 7.78 10.74 -0.87
N ALA A 100 7.48 9.66 -1.61
CA ALA A 100 6.36 9.63 -2.55
C ALA A 100 4.99 9.72 -1.84
N ASP A 101 4.91 9.16 -0.63
CA ASP A 101 3.72 9.19 0.22
C ASP A 101 3.74 10.36 1.23
N LYS A 102 4.66 11.32 1.11
CA LYS A 102 4.76 12.45 2.03
C LYS A 102 3.47 13.28 2.01
N GLY A 103 2.76 13.29 3.14
CA GLY A 103 1.46 13.97 3.30
C GLY A 103 0.23 13.08 3.05
N LYS A 104 0.43 11.81 2.68
CA LYS A 104 -0.64 10.80 2.60
C LYS A 104 -0.64 9.94 3.86
N GLU A 105 -1.82 9.51 4.28
CA GLU A 105 -1.96 8.55 5.37
C GLU A 105 -1.47 7.18 4.87
N PRO A 106 -0.41 6.58 5.47
CA PRO A 106 0.12 5.31 4.99
C PRO A 106 -0.89 4.17 5.23
N PRO A 107 -0.88 3.11 4.40
CA PRO A 107 -1.72 1.94 4.65
C PRO A 107 -1.46 1.32 6.04
N PRO A 108 -2.46 0.70 6.67
CA PRO A 108 -2.33 0.13 8.01
C PRO A 108 -1.15 -0.83 8.15
N VAL A 109 -0.34 -0.65 9.19
CA VAL A 109 0.88 -1.46 9.41
C VAL A 109 0.58 -2.93 9.70
N ASN A 110 -0.58 -3.22 10.27
CA ASN A 110 -1.06 -4.57 10.57
C ASN A 110 -1.66 -5.30 9.36
N ALA A 111 -1.85 -4.61 8.21
CA ALA A 111 -2.30 -5.25 6.98
C ALA A 111 -1.25 -6.23 6.42
N GLU A 112 -1.65 -7.11 5.52
CA GLU A 112 -0.74 -8.02 4.83
C GLU A 112 0.25 -7.23 3.95
N PRO A 113 1.50 -7.72 3.76
CA PRO A 113 2.47 -7.07 2.89
C PRO A 113 1.95 -6.81 1.48
N MET A 114 1.23 -7.78 0.90
CA MET A 114 0.65 -7.66 -0.44
C MET A 114 -0.42 -6.57 -0.50
N THR A 115 -1.27 -6.47 0.53
CA THR A 115 -2.29 -5.43 0.67
C THR A 115 -1.68 -4.04 0.75
N ARG A 116 -0.66 -3.85 1.59
CA ARG A 116 0.06 -2.57 1.66
C ARG A 116 0.70 -2.22 0.32
N GLN A 117 1.31 -3.17 -0.38
CA GLN A 117 1.91 -2.95 -1.69
C GLN A 117 0.87 -2.48 -2.71
N PHE A 118 -0.29 -3.15 -2.77
CA PHE A 118 -1.38 -2.76 -3.65
C PHE A 118 -1.90 -1.35 -3.35
N LEU A 119 -2.16 -1.06 -2.07
CA LEU A 119 -2.69 0.25 -1.64
C LEU A 119 -1.71 1.39 -1.87
N ARG A 120 -0.40 1.19 -1.67
CA ARG A 120 0.63 2.21 -2.03
C ARG A 120 0.74 2.42 -3.53
N THR A 121 0.66 1.34 -4.30
CA THR A 121 0.84 1.38 -5.75
C THR A 121 -0.33 2.09 -6.42
N PHE A 122 -1.57 1.69 -6.13
CA PHE A 122 -2.75 2.32 -6.73
C PHE A 122 -3.12 3.64 -6.04
N GLY A 123 -2.89 3.77 -4.74
CA GLY A 123 -3.42 4.89 -3.95
C GLY A 123 -4.94 5.04 -4.14
N ALA A 124 -5.35 6.24 -4.56
CA ALA A 124 -6.74 6.55 -4.93
C ALA A 124 -7.04 6.36 -6.43
N ALA A 125 -6.05 6.01 -7.25
CA ALA A 125 -6.27 5.81 -8.68
C ALA A 125 -7.21 4.62 -8.92
N THR A 126 -8.18 4.80 -9.80
CA THR A 126 -9.09 3.75 -10.27
C THR A 126 -8.47 2.95 -11.41
N GLU A 127 -7.52 3.53 -12.13
CA GLU A 127 -6.85 2.89 -13.25
C GLU A 127 -5.39 3.33 -13.39
N MET A 128 -4.58 2.48 -14.03
CA MET A 128 -3.16 2.72 -14.26
C MET A 128 -2.69 2.01 -15.53
N LYS A 129 -1.88 2.69 -16.36
CA LYS A 129 -1.25 2.05 -17.53
C LYS A 129 -0.28 0.94 -17.08
N ARG A 130 -0.21 -0.17 -17.83
CA ARG A 130 0.68 -1.33 -17.57
C ARG A 130 2.12 -0.90 -17.29
N ASP A 131 2.66 -0.03 -18.14
CA ASP A 131 4.03 0.47 -18.00
C ASP A 131 4.27 1.14 -16.63
N GLN A 132 3.35 1.99 -16.20
CA GLN A 132 3.45 2.69 -14.91
C GLN A 132 3.37 1.71 -13.74
N LEU A 133 2.45 0.73 -13.80
CA LEU A 133 2.34 -0.31 -12.77
C LEU A 133 3.62 -1.15 -12.67
N GLN A 134 4.19 -1.54 -13.81
CA GLN A 134 5.44 -2.28 -13.85
C GLN A 134 6.60 -1.48 -13.28
N LYS A 135 6.65 -0.17 -13.55
CA LYS A 135 7.66 0.74 -12.99
C LYS A 135 7.54 0.86 -11.47
N PHE A 136 6.34 1.03 -10.92
CA PHE A 136 6.09 1.03 -9.48
C PHE A 136 6.52 -0.29 -8.80
N LEU A 137 6.20 -1.42 -9.42
CA LEU A 137 6.49 -2.74 -8.86
C LEU A 137 7.94 -3.20 -9.05
N ARG A 138 8.74 -2.53 -9.91
CA ARG A 138 10.15 -2.89 -10.09
C ARG A 138 10.88 -2.86 -8.75
N GLY A 139 11.71 -3.87 -8.50
CA GLY A 139 12.50 -3.96 -7.28
C GLY A 139 11.71 -4.45 -6.05
N THR A 140 10.42 -4.75 -6.22
CA THR A 140 9.62 -5.51 -5.27
C THR A 140 9.60 -6.99 -5.67
N ILE A 141 9.08 -7.85 -4.79
CA ILE A 141 8.82 -9.27 -5.10
C ILE A 141 7.44 -9.49 -5.75
N THR A 142 6.69 -8.42 -5.98
CA THR A 142 5.30 -8.46 -6.46
C THR A 142 5.25 -8.13 -7.94
N THR A 143 4.42 -8.87 -8.68
CA THR A 143 4.15 -8.68 -10.10
C THR A 143 2.70 -8.18 -10.30
N PRO A 144 2.39 -7.54 -11.44
CA PRO A 144 1.01 -7.17 -11.75
C PRO A 144 0.04 -8.37 -11.71
N ASP A 145 0.49 -9.56 -12.12
CA ASP A 145 -0.32 -10.77 -12.15
C ASP A 145 -0.75 -11.22 -10.75
N ASP A 146 0.05 -10.96 -9.72
CA ASP A 146 -0.32 -11.26 -8.32
C ASP A 146 -1.58 -10.49 -7.89
N PHE A 147 -1.75 -9.25 -8.37
CA PHE A 147 -2.95 -8.45 -8.10
C PHE A 147 -4.16 -8.93 -8.89
N VAL A 148 -3.95 -9.35 -10.15
CA VAL A 148 -5.02 -9.87 -11.02
C VAL A 148 -5.53 -11.21 -10.52
N GLN A 149 -4.65 -12.13 -10.11
CA GLN A 149 -5.02 -13.43 -9.56
C GLN A 149 -5.87 -13.32 -8.29
N ARG A 150 -5.63 -12.26 -7.50
CA ARG A 150 -6.44 -11.91 -6.31
C ARG A 150 -7.74 -11.19 -6.65
N GLY A 151 -7.95 -10.81 -7.90
CA GLY A 151 -9.13 -10.07 -8.35
C GLY A 151 -9.17 -8.63 -7.87
N TRP A 152 -8.04 -8.06 -7.42
CA TRP A 152 -7.97 -6.67 -6.92
C TRP A 152 -7.94 -5.64 -8.05
N CYS A 153 -7.47 -6.06 -9.22
CA CYS A 153 -7.56 -5.32 -10.45
C CYS A 153 -7.75 -6.27 -11.63
N ARG A 154 -8.14 -5.72 -12.78
CA ARG A 154 -8.21 -6.42 -14.06
C ARG A 154 -7.40 -5.65 -15.10
N GLU A 155 -6.82 -6.36 -16.05
CA GLU A 155 -6.12 -5.74 -17.16
C GLU A 155 -6.93 -5.81 -18.45
N GLU A 156 -7.17 -4.65 -19.07
CA GLU A 156 -7.79 -4.53 -20.38
C GLU A 156 -7.00 -3.51 -21.22
N LYS A 157 -6.64 -3.87 -22.46
CA LYS A 157 -5.94 -2.95 -23.40
C LYS A 157 -4.70 -2.26 -22.80
N LYS A 158 -3.89 -3.00 -22.02
CA LYS A 158 -2.70 -2.49 -21.29
C LYS A 158 -2.99 -1.44 -20.22
N VAL A 159 -4.22 -1.40 -19.71
CA VAL A 159 -4.63 -0.57 -18.57
C VAL A 159 -5.15 -1.50 -17.49
N PHE A 160 -4.61 -1.35 -16.28
CA PHE A 160 -5.08 -2.03 -15.10
C PHE A 160 -6.15 -1.17 -14.44
N THR A 161 -7.35 -1.71 -14.29
CA THR A 161 -8.46 -1.06 -13.60
C THR A 161 -8.69 -1.75 -12.26
N ARG A 162 -8.73 -0.97 -11.19
CA ARG A 162 -9.06 -1.43 -9.84
C ARG A 162 -10.46 -2.03 -9.83
N THR A 163 -10.61 -3.17 -9.18
CA THR A 163 -11.92 -3.81 -9.05
C THR A 163 -12.80 -2.98 -8.13
N ASN A 164 -14.04 -2.71 -8.56
CA ASN A 164 -15.03 -2.03 -7.73
C ASN A 164 -15.41 -2.97 -6.56
N PRO A 165 -15.42 -2.49 -5.30
CA PRO A 165 -15.83 -3.31 -4.16
C PRO A 165 -17.21 -3.96 -4.33
N LEU A 166 -18.17 -3.29 -4.98
CA LEU A 166 -19.49 -3.85 -5.26
C LEU A 166 -19.42 -5.07 -6.18
N ASP A 167 -18.66 -4.96 -7.28
CA ASP A 167 -18.47 -6.06 -8.22
C ASP A 167 -17.75 -7.22 -7.53
N PHE A 168 -16.71 -6.92 -6.74
CA PHE A 168 -15.98 -7.91 -5.95
C PHE A 168 -16.90 -8.67 -4.99
N ALA A 169 -17.77 -7.96 -4.26
CA ALA A 169 -18.70 -8.56 -3.32
C ALA A 169 -19.78 -9.40 -4.02
N ARG A 170 -20.29 -8.96 -5.17
CA ARG A 170 -21.27 -9.71 -5.99
C ARG A 170 -20.67 -11.00 -6.54
N ASP A 171 -19.45 -10.92 -7.09
CA ASP A 171 -18.73 -12.09 -7.59
C ASP A 171 -18.46 -13.12 -6.50
N TRP A 172 -18.12 -12.65 -5.29
CA TRP A 172 -17.94 -13.51 -4.13
C TRP A 172 -19.26 -14.14 -3.64
N SER A 173 -20.35 -13.36 -3.60
CA SER A 173 -21.67 -13.83 -3.16
C SER A 173 -22.27 -14.87 -4.12
N GLY A 174 -22.05 -14.71 -5.43
CA GLY A 174 -22.59 -15.59 -6.48
C GLY A 174 -21.83 -16.91 -6.69
N LYS A 175 -20.55 -17.00 -6.30
CA LYS A 175 -19.71 -18.19 -6.49
C LYS A 175 -19.40 -18.85 -5.15
N HIS A 176 -19.99 -20.02 -4.87
CA HIS A 176 -19.69 -20.96 -3.75
C HIS A 176 -18.70 -20.40 -2.70
N ARG A 177 -19.17 -19.38 -1.94
CA ARG A 177 -18.41 -18.47 -1.05
C ARG A 177 -16.98 -18.94 -0.77
N ARG A 178 -16.02 -18.55 -1.64
CA ARG A 178 -14.60 -18.88 -1.42
C ARG A 178 -14.17 -18.38 -0.05
N ARG A 179 -13.27 -19.12 0.61
CA ARG A 179 -12.74 -18.74 1.94
C ARG A 179 -12.16 -17.33 1.88
N LEU A 180 -12.75 -16.44 2.68
CA LEU A 180 -12.40 -15.03 2.73
C LEU A 180 -11.35 -14.81 3.83
N THR A 181 -10.11 -15.21 3.55
CA THR A 181 -9.01 -15.16 4.54
C THR A 181 -8.13 -13.93 4.41
N ALA A 182 -7.93 -13.43 3.19
CA ALA A 182 -7.08 -12.28 2.94
C ALA A 182 -7.75 -11.00 3.45
N ASP A 183 -6.95 -10.16 4.10
CA ASP A 183 -7.43 -8.96 4.79
C ASP A 183 -8.14 -7.95 3.87
N LEU A 184 -7.58 -7.68 2.69
CA LEU A 184 -8.17 -6.78 1.71
C LEU A 184 -9.45 -7.37 1.09
N ASP A 185 -9.50 -8.68 0.84
CA ASP A 185 -10.70 -9.33 0.30
C ASP A 185 -11.87 -9.17 1.28
N GLN A 186 -11.61 -9.37 2.59
CA GLN A 186 -12.60 -9.13 3.64
C GLN A 186 -13.10 -7.69 3.64
N ALA A 187 -12.18 -6.72 3.52
CA ALA A 187 -12.55 -5.31 3.44
C ALA A 187 -13.38 -5.01 2.19
N LEU A 188 -12.98 -5.50 1.02
CA LEU A 188 -13.69 -5.28 -0.25
C LEU A 188 -15.10 -5.88 -0.23
N VAL A 189 -15.28 -7.09 0.31
CA VAL A 189 -16.60 -7.71 0.44
C VAL A 189 -17.51 -6.91 1.36
N LEU A 190 -17.01 -6.48 2.54
CA LEU A 190 -17.82 -5.70 3.48
C LEU A 190 -18.18 -4.32 2.92
N ILE A 191 -17.22 -3.65 2.27
CA ILE A 191 -17.47 -2.37 1.60
C ILE A 191 -18.49 -2.56 0.48
N GLY A 192 -18.33 -3.56 -0.38
CA GLY A 192 -19.25 -3.86 -1.48
C GLY A 192 -20.65 -4.21 -1.02
N ALA A 193 -20.79 -4.93 0.09
CA ALA A 193 -22.09 -5.19 0.72
C ALA A 193 -22.78 -3.91 1.20
N CYS A 194 -22.01 -2.89 1.56
CA CYS A 194 -22.50 -1.59 2.00
C CYS A 194 -22.79 -0.61 0.85
N PHE A 195 -22.75 -1.03 -0.42
CA PHE A 195 -23.26 -0.21 -1.52
C PHE A 195 -24.79 -0.24 -1.58
N ASP A 196 -25.39 0.85 -2.06
CA ASP A 196 -26.84 0.92 -2.29
C ASP A 196 -27.24 -0.03 -3.42
N GLY A 197 -28.25 -0.87 -3.18
CA GLY A 197 -28.65 -1.91 -4.13
C GLY A 197 -27.61 -3.04 -4.30
N SER A 198 -26.72 -3.25 -3.32
CA SER A 198 -25.77 -4.37 -3.34
C SER A 198 -26.46 -5.72 -3.40
N GLY A 199 -27.63 -5.84 -2.75
CA GLY A 199 -28.33 -7.11 -2.56
C GLY A 199 -27.64 -8.04 -1.57
N ILE A 200 -26.61 -7.56 -0.86
CA ILE A 200 -25.79 -8.34 0.07
C ILE A 200 -25.91 -7.72 1.46
N ASN A 201 -26.27 -8.53 2.45
CA ASN A 201 -26.32 -8.07 3.82
C ASN A 201 -24.94 -8.21 4.49
N ALA A 202 -24.31 -7.07 4.77
CA ALA A 202 -23.02 -7.02 5.45
C ALA A 202 -23.06 -7.67 6.85
N SER A 203 -24.17 -7.51 7.58
CA SER A 203 -24.33 -8.08 8.91
C SER A 203 -24.36 -9.60 8.90
N ASP A 204 -24.98 -10.20 7.87
CA ASP A 204 -25.04 -11.66 7.73
C ASP A 204 -23.67 -12.25 7.42
N THR A 205 -22.82 -11.49 6.73
CA THR A 205 -21.42 -11.89 6.48
C THR A 205 -20.61 -11.92 7.78
N LEU A 206 -20.80 -10.94 8.67
CA LEU A 206 -20.12 -10.87 9.97
C LEU A 206 -20.62 -11.91 10.98
N LYS A 207 -21.91 -12.28 10.91
CA LYS A 207 -22.53 -13.29 11.79
C LYS A 207 -22.26 -14.73 11.36
N ASN A 208 -21.61 -14.95 10.21
CA ASN A 208 -21.30 -16.27 9.73
C ASN A 208 -20.16 -16.88 10.56
N ASP A 209 -20.38 -18.06 11.16
CA ASP A 209 -19.39 -18.77 12.00
C ASP A 209 -18.09 -19.12 11.26
N HIS A 210 -18.13 -19.21 9.93
CA HIS A 210 -16.95 -19.46 9.11
C HIS A 210 -16.19 -18.19 8.74
N PHE A 211 -16.75 -17.01 9.00
CA PHE A 211 -16.08 -15.74 8.79
C PHE A 211 -15.23 -15.39 10.01
N LYS A 212 -13.91 -15.34 9.81
CA LYS A 212 -12.95 -14.94 10.84
C LYS A 212 -12.35 -13.60 10.42
N PRO A 213 -12.73 -12.48 11.06
CA PRO A 213 -12.17 -11.17 10.74
C PRO A 213 -10.64 -11.18 10.89
N HIS A 214 -9.95 -10.68 9.88
CA HIS A 214 -8.52 -10.44 9.95
C HIS A 214 -8.24 -9.31 10.95
N VAL A 215 -7.10 -9.39 11.65
CA VAL A 215 -6.68 -8.39 12.64
C VAL A 215 -6.58 -6.97 12.08
N ALA A 216 -6.35 -6.85 10.77
CA ALA A 216 -6.25 -5.59 10.05
C ALA A 216 -7.57 -5.05 9.50
N LEU A 217 -8.66 -5.84 9.55
CA LEU A 217 -9.90 -5.51 8.85
C LEU A 217 -10.45 -4.14 9.28
N LYS A 218 -10.54 -3.89 10.58
CA LYS A 218 -10.99 -2.60 11.12
C LYS A 218 -10.11 -1.45 10.62
N SER A 219 -8.80 -1.58 10.75
CA SER A 219 -7.84 -0.56 10.31
C SER A 219 -7.91 -0.31 8.80
N LEU A 220 -8.15 -1.34 7.99
CA LEU A 220 -8.34 -1.21 6.55
C LEU A 220 -9.63 -0.47 6.21
N LEU A 221 -10.75 -0.78 6.87
CA LEU A 221 -12.01 -0.08 6.67
C LEU A 221 -11.88 1.41 7.06
N ASP A 222 -11.24 1.70 8.20
CA ASP A 222 -11.01 3.07 8.68
C ASP A 222 -10.08 3.87 7.75
N TRP A 223 -9.13 3.20 7.10
CA TRP A 223 -8.26 3.82 6.10
C TRP A 223 -8.98 4.05 4.77
N LEU A 224 -9.77 3.06 4.30
CA LEU A 224 -10.48 3.11 3.02
C LEU A 224 -11.65 4.11 3.00
N GLN A 225 -12.27 4.42 4.14
CA GLN A 225 -13.29 5.49 4.19
C GLN A 225 -12.70 6.89 3.92
N LYS A 226 -11.38 7.09 4.14
CA LYS A 226 -10.69 8.35 3.87
C LYS A 226 -9.97 8.33 2.52
N ASN A 227 -9.35 7.20 2.19
CA ASN A 227 -8.43 7.05 1.05
C ASN A 227 -9.02 6.22 -0.11
N GLY A 228 -10.30 5.89 -0.05
CA GLY A 228 -11.00 5.16 -1.11
C GLY A 228 -10.98 5.92 -2.45
N PRO A 229 -10.95 5.19 -3.59
CA PRO A 229 -10.73 5.76 -4.92
C PRO A 229 -11.81 6.76 -5.36
N ASP A 230 -13.04 6.59 -4.89
CA ASP A 230 -14.19 7.43 -5.23
C ASP A 230 -15.09 7.65 -4.00
N GLN A 231 -16.01 8.62 -4.12
CA GLN A 231 -16.89 8.98 -3.01
C GLN A 231 -17.85 7.85 -2.61
N ALA A 232 -18.32 7.05 -3.56
CA ALA A 232 -19.24 5.96 -3.28
C ALA A 232 -18.53 4.87 -2.45
N THR A 233 -17.29 4.53 -2.83
CA THR A 233 -16.44 3.61 -2.08
C THR A 233 -16.15 4.13 -0.67
N ARG A 234 -15.85 5.43 -0.51
CA ARG A 234 -15.62 6.03 0.81
C ARG A 234 -16.86 5.99 1.70
N ASN A 235 -18.03 6.33 1.15
CA ASN A 235 -19.31 6.26 1.87
C ASN A 235 -19.66 4.83 2.28
N ALA A 236 -19.49 3.87 1.37
CA ALA A 236 -19.71 2.45 1.65
C ALA A 236 -18.73 1.93 2.73
N ALA A 237 -17.46 2.36 2.69
CA ALA A 237 -16.49 2.03 3.74
C ALA A 237 -16.85 2.63 5.09
N SER A 238 -17.35 3.88 5.15
CA SER A 238 -17.82 4.47 6.40
C SER A 238 -19.01 3.71 7.01
N ARG A 239 -19.93 3.23 6.17
CA ARG A 239 -21.01 2.33 6.58
C ARG A 239 -20.48 0.99 7.10
N ALA A 240 -19.54 0.38 6.38
CA ALA A 240 -18.89 -0.87 6.79
C ALA A 240 -18.16 -0.72 8.14
N VAL A 241 -17.48 0.40 8.36
CA VAL A 241 -16.84 0.78 9.63
C VAL A 241 -17.86 0.76 10.77
N SER A 242 -19.03 1.36 10.55
CA SER A 242 -20.09 1.48 11.56
C SER A 242 -20.65 0.10 11.92
N ILE A 243 -21.01 -0.70 10.90
CA ILE A 243 -21.54 -2.05 11.05
C ILE A 243 -20.54 -2.97 11.76
N PHE A 244 -19.27 -2.94 11.34
CA PHE A 244 -18.22 -3.74 11.95
C PHE A 244 -17.99 -3.38 13.42
N THR A 245 -17.99 -2.08 13.75
CA THR A 245 -17.81 -1.60 15.13
C THR A 245 -18.97 -2.05 16.03
N THR A 246 -20.21 -1.95 15.56
CA THR A 246 -21.39 -2.45 16.28
C THR A 246 -21.33 -3.96 16.51
N TRP A 247 -20.95 -4.73 15.49
CA TRP A 247 -20.79 -6.18 15.61
C TRP A 247 -19.67 -6.54 16.61
N GLN A 248 -18.52 -5.87 16.53
CA GLN A 248 -17.41 -6.11 17.46
C GLN A 248 -17.79 -5.79 18.91
N ALA A 249 -18.55 -4.71 19.13
CA ALA A 249 -19.09 -4.38 20.45
C ALA A 249 -20.07 -5.43 20.97
N SER A 250 -20.87 -6.07 20.10
CA SER A 250 -21.76 -7.16 20.51
C SER A 250 -21.05 -8.44 20.91
N GLN A 251 -19.80 -8.63 20.48
CA GLN A 251 -18.95 -9.76 20.86
C GLN A 251 -18.08 -9.47 22.08
N ALA A 252 -17.95 -8.21 22.49
CA ALA A 252 -17.23 -7.86 23.69
C ALA A 252 -17.91 -8.49 24.92
N PRO A 253 -17.14 -9.00 25.91
CA PRO A 253 -17.71 -9.54 27.13
C PRO A 253 -18.60 -8.47 27.78
N LYS A 254 -19.85 -8.83 28.08
CA LYS A 254 -20.76 -7.91 28.78
C LYS A 254 -20.08 -7.47 30.07
N PRO A 255 -20.02 -6.16 30.39
CA PRO A 255 -19.50 -5.72 31.67
C PRO A 255 -20.31 -6.42 32.77
N GLN A 256 -19.63 -7.15 33.65
CA GLN A 256 -20.26 -7.68 34.85
C GLN A 256 -20.74 -6.47 35.65
N GLN A 257 -22.05 -6.27 35.66
CA GLN A 257 -22.69 -5.28 36.51
C GLN A 257 -22.48 -5.77 37.94
N GLY A 258 -21.53 -5.15 38.65
CA GLY A 258 -21.34 -5.41 40.08
C GLY A 258 -22.64 -5.08 40.80
N SER A 259 -23.23 -6.07 41.46
CA SER A 259 -24.36 -5.87 42.37
C SER A 259 -23.92 -4.86 43.44
N LEU A 260 -24.62 -3.72 43.52
CA LEU A 260 -24.36 -2.67 44.51
C LEU A 260 -25.05 -2.95 45.86
N PHE A 261 -25.79 -4.06 45.98
CA PHE A 261 -26.71 -4.32 47.09
C PHE A 261 -26.63 -5.76 47.63
N ASP A 262 -25.45 -6.37 47.68
CA ASP A 262 -25.22 -7.58 48.47
C ASP A 262 -24.45 -7.23 49.76
N ASP A 263 -25.07 -6.44 50.65
CA ASP A 263 -24.75 -6.47 52.08
C ASP A 263 -25.90 -5.88 52.92
N ASP A 264 -27.08 -6.49 52.83
CA ASP A 264 -28.15 -6.30 53.82
C ASP A 264 -28.64 -7.69 54.26
N GLY A 265 -28.00 -8.25 55.29
CA GLY A 265 -28.31 -9.59 55.80
C GLY A 265 -27.80 -9.83 57.22
N GLU A 266 -28.49 -9.24 58.20
CA GLU A 266 -28.76 -9.75 59.56
C GLU A 266 -27.62 -10.45 60.33
N TYR A 267 -27.05 -9.76 61.32
CA TYR A 267 -26.57 -10.39 62.55
C TYR A 267 -27.66 -10.27 63.62
N ALA A 268 -28.38 -11.38 63.85
CA ALA A 268 -29.13 -11.64 65.06
C ALA A 268 -28.23 -12.28 66.13
#